data_AF-A0A1D9GJ05-F1
#
_entry.id   AF-A0A1D9GJ05-F1
#
_cell.length_a   1.000
_cell.length_b   1.000
_cell.length_c   1.000
_cell.angle_alpha   90.00
_cell.angle_beta   90.00
_cell.angle_gamma   90.00
#
_symmetry.space_group_name_H-M   'P 1'
#
loop_
_entity.id
_entity.type
_entity.pdbx_description
1 polymer ?
#
loop_
_entity_poly.entity_id
_entity_poly.type
_entity_poly.pdbx_seq_one_letter_code
_entity_poly.pdbx_strand_id
1 'polypeptide(L)'
;MAFSPLVDELVESLCCLPGVGQKTAQRMAFHLLERGRTGGSRLADALNNAMTGVRRCESCQNFADTERCGICETPSRSNGTLCVVESPSDLLAIEQAGDYKGGYFVLMGHLSPIDGVGPEEIGVERLLDRVNREGVTELILATNPTVEGEATAHYIADRLDGREILITRLAHGIPVGGELGYVDGFTLTHAFRGRKPLSE
;
A
#
# COMPACT_ATOMS: atom_id res chain seq x y z
N MET A 1 36.81 21.94 2.89
CA MET A 1 36.16 20.62 2.70
C MET A 1 36.99 19.84 1.68
N ALA A 2 37.08 18.50 1.81
CA ALA A 2 37.97 17.69 0.96
C ALA A 2 37.44 17.44 -0.46
N PHE A 3 36.14 17.68 -0.69
CA PHE A 3 35.48 17.42 -1.97
C PHE A 3 34.80 18.68 -2.54
N SER A 4 34.42 18.61 -3.81
CA SER A 4 33.67 19.66 -4.52
C SER A 4 32.24 19.77 -3.97
N PRO A 5 31.64 20.98 -3.93
CA PRO A 5 30.23 21.16 -3.54
C PRO A 5 29.24 20.24 -4.25
N LEU A 6 29.50 19.88 -5.53
CA LEU A 6 28.65 18.96 -6.29
C LEU A 6 28.65 17.52 -5.73
N VAL A 7 29.75 17.11 -5.09
CA VAL A 7 29.84 15.79 -4.45
C VAL A 7 29.06 15.81 -3.15
N ASP A 8 29.20 16.88 -2.36
CA ASP A 8 28.49 17.02 -1.10
C ASP A 8 26.96 17.09 -1.30
N GLU A 9 26.50 17.83 -2.31
CA GLU A 9 25.08 17.92 -2.69
C GLU A 9 24.50 16.55 -3.11
N LEU A 10 25.26 15.75 -3.87
CA LEU A 10 24.82 14.40 -4.24
C LEU A 10 24.69 13.48 -3.02
N VAL A 11 25.62 13.58 -2.05
CA VAL A 11 25.55 12.80 -0.81
C VAL A 11 24.34 13.22 0.01
N GLU A 12 24.11 14.52 0.18
CA GLU A 12 22.97 15.03 0.93
C GLU A 12 21.64 14.65 0.27
N SER A 13 21.54 14.76 -1.05
CA SER A 13 20.35 14.39 -1.81
C SER A 13 20.00 12.92 -1.67
N LEU A 14 20.98 12.02 -1.56
CA LEU A 14 20.74 10.59 -1.37
C LEU A 14 20.25 10.24 0.05
N CYS A 15 20.48 11.10 1.04
CA CYS A 15 20.02 10.89 2.42
C CYS A 15 18.50 11.07 2.60
N CYS A 16 17.78 11.57 1.59
CA CYS A 16 16.31 11.66 1.65
C CYS A 16 15.63 10.29 1.53
N LEU A 17 16.35 9.27 1.05
CA LEU A 17 15.81 7.93 0.83
C LEU A 17 15.69 7.17 2.16
N PRO A 18 14.58 6.46 2.40
CA PRO A 18 14.40 5.68 3.63
C PRO A 18 15.49 4.61 3.75
N GLY A 19 16.12 4.54 4.93
CA GLY A 19 17.21 3.60 5.20
C GLY A 19 18.59 4.03 4.69
N VAL A 20 18.72 5.22 4.09
CA VAL A 20 20.01 5.74 3.60
C VAL A 20 20.54 6.84 4.52
N GLY A 21 21.50 6.48 5.38
CA GLY A 21 22.24 7.45 6.20
C GLY A 21 23.50 8.00 5.50
N GLN A 22 24.11 9.04 6.08
CA GLN A 22 25.27 9.77 5.53
C GLN A 22 26.38 8.88 4.97
N LYS A 23 26.81 7.86 5.73
CA LYS A 23 27.89 6.94 5.30
C LYS A 23 27.48 6.08 4.11
N THR A 24 26.22 5.66 4.05
CA THR A 24 25.68 4.87 2.94
C THR A 24 25.54 5.74 1.69
N ALA A 25 25.01 6.96 1.83
CA ALA A 25 24.92 7.93 0.76
C ALA A 25 26.28 8.27 0.16
N GLN A 26 27.30 8.51 1.00
CA GLN A 26 28.66 8.75 0.55
C GLN A 26 29.22 7.58 -0.28
N ARG A 27 29.02 6.33 0.18
CA ARG A 27 29.44 5.14 -0.57
C ARG A 27 28.73 5.03 -1.92
N MET A 28 27.43 5.32 -1.97
CA MET A 28 26.65 5.30 -3.22
C MET A 28 27.14 6.38 -4.19
N ALA A 29 27.32 7.62 -3.71
CA ALA A 29 27.79 8.74 -4.51
C ALA A 29 29.16 8.43 -5.13
N PHE A 30 30.12 7.92 -4.35
CA PHE A 30 31.46 7.61 -4.85
C PHE A 30 31.43 6.47 -5.87
N HIS A 31 30.63 5.42 -5.62
CA HIS A 31 30.46 4.34 -6.58
C HIS A 31 29.93 4.83 -7.94
N LEU A 32 28.90 5.69 -7.93
CA LEU A 32 28.34 6.28 -9.15
C LEU A 32 29.38 7.16 -9.88
N LEU A 33 30.13 7.97 -9.14
CA LEU A 33 31.10 8.90 -9.72
C LEU A 33 32.36 8.21 -10.28
N GLU A 34 32.82 7.12 -9.65
CA GLU A 34 34.02 6.40 -10.05
C GLU A 34 33.78 5.39 -11.18
N ARG A 35 32.67 4.63 -11.10
CA ARG A 35 32.46 3.45 -11.97
C ARG A 35 31.06 3.39 -12.59
N GLY A 36 30.13 4.21 -12.12
CA GLY A 36 28.70 4.11 -12.45
C GLY A 36 28.11 5.28 -13.22
N ARG A 37 28.91 6.09 -13.93
CA ARG A 37 28.44 7.36 -14.56
C ARG A 37 27.21 7.20 -15.44
N THR A 38 27.18 6.17 -16.29
CA THR A 38 26.03 5.87 -17.16
C THR A 38 24.80 5.44 -16.36
N GLY A 39 25.01 4.61 -15.32
CA GLY A 39 23.95 4.22 -14.38
C GLY A 39 23.38 5.40 -13.60
N GLY A 40 24.25 6.33 -13.17
CA GLY A 40 23.86 7.56 -12.48
C GLY A 40 23.02 8.48 -13.36
N SER A 41 23.40 8.67 -14.62
CA SER A 41 22.60 9.46 -15.57
C SER A 41 21.22 8.83 -15.79
N ARG A 42 21.17 7.53 -16.07
CA ARG A 42 19.90 6.81 -16.24
C ARG A 42 19.02 6.88 -14.98
N LEU A 43 19.62 6.80 -13.79
CA LEU A 43 18.91 6.93 -12.52
C LEU A 43 18.30 8.34 -12.37
N ALA A 44 19.06 9.39 -12.69
CA ALA A 44 18.57 10.76 -12.63
C ALA A 44 17.37 10.97 -13.57
N ASP A 45 17.45 10.46 -14.80
CA ASP A 45 16.34 10.53 -15.77
C ASP A 45 15.11 9.76 -15.27
N ALA A 46 15.32 8.55 -14.74
CA ALA A 46 14.23 7.73 -14.21
C ALA A 46 13.54 8.37 -13.00
N LEU A 47 14.31 8.95 -12.07
CA LEU A 47 13.80 9.68 -10.91
C LEU A 47 12.96 10.87 -11.38
N ASN A 48 13.49 11.72 -12.25
CA ASN A 48 12.78 12.88 -12.75
C ASN A 48 11.46 12.48 -13.45
N ASN A 49 11.54 11.52 -14.38
CA ASN A 49 10.37 11.04 -15.11
C ASN A 49 9.29 10.46 -14.19
N ALA A 50 9.68 9.71 -13.15
CA ALA A 50 8.74 9.16 -12.19
C ALA A 50 8.09 10.25 -11.33
N MET A 51 8.87 11.20 -10.82
CA MET A 51 8.37 12.30 -9.98
C MET A 51 7.40 13.22 -10.72
N THR A 52 7.55 13.39 -12.04
CA THR A 52 6.67 14.24 -12.85
C THR A 52 5.55 13.48 -13.54
N GLY A 53 5.76 12.19 -13.86
CA GLY A 53 4.85 11.39 -14.69
C GLY A 53 3.92 10.48 -13.91
N VAL A 54 4.32 10.03 -12.71
CA VAL A 54 3.47 9.16 -11.90
C VAL A 54 2.39 9.99 -11.20
N ARG A 55 1.14 9.59 -11.44
CA ARG A 55 -0.06 10.14 -10.82
C ARG A 55 -0.84 9.02 -10.13
N ARG A 56 -2.01 9.36 -9.60
CA ARG A 56 -2.96 8.43 -9.00
C ARG A 56 -4.07 8.11 -9.98
N CYS A 57 -4.41 6.83 -10.09
CA CYS A 57 -5.56 6.38 -10.84
C CYS A 57 -6.85 7.05 -10.33
N GLU A 58 -7.69 7.52 -11.24
CA GLU A 58 -8.95 8.19 -10.89
C GLU A 58 -9.96 7.26 -10.21
N SER A 59 -9.89 5.96 -10.50
CA SER A 59 -10.79 4.92 -9.99
C SER A 59 -10.29 4.28 -8.69
N CYS A 60 -9.03 3.83 -8.62
CA CYS A 60 -8.51 3.08 -7.47
C CYS A 60 -7.44 3.78 -6.65
N GLN A 61 -7.03 5.00 -7.04
CA GLN A 61 -5.94 5.76 -6.43
C GLN A 61 -4.54 5.12 -6.50
N ASN A 62 -4.36 3.90 -7.01
CA ASN A 62 -3.05 3.29 -7.24
C ASN A 62 -2.18 4.16 -8.16
N PHE A 63 -0.85 4.00 -8.09
CA PHE A 63 0.06 4.66 -9.00
C PHE A 63 -0.18 4.25 -10.45
N ALA A 64 -0.22 5.26 -11.33
CA ALA A 64 -0.44 5.13 -12.76
C ALA A 64 0.29 6.27 -13.50
N ASP A 65 0.64 6.06 -14.75
CA ASP A 65 1.07 7.10 -15.69
C ASP A 65 -0.11 7.56 -16.59
N THR A 66 -1.16 6.75 -16.72
CA THR A 66 -2.45 7.06 -17.36
C THR A 66 -3.55 7.45 -16.34
N GLU A 67 -4.74 7.84 -16.81
CA GLU A 67 -5.89 8.18 -15.93
C GLU A 67 -6.39 6.95 -15.17
N ARG A 68 -6.31 5.76 -15.79
CA ARG A 68 -6.69 4.49 -15.20
C ARG A 68 -5.50 3.53 -15.22
N CYS A 69 -5.14 2.95 -14.08
CA CYS A 69 -4.07 1.97 -14.02
C CYS A 69 -4.46 0.67 -14.77
N GLY A 70 -3.47 -0.12 -15.18
CA GLY A 70 -3.70 -1.38 -15.92
C GLY A 70 -4.62 -2.38 -15.20
N ILE A 71 -4.67 -2.36 -13.87
CA ILE A 71 -5.60 -3.16 -13.06
C ILE A 71 -7.05 -2.73 -13.32
N CYS A 72 -7.34 -1.43 -13.31
CA CYS A 72 -8.68 -0.90 -13.55
C CYS A 72 -9.12 -1.03 -15.02
N GLU A 73 -8.17 -1.05 -15.94
CA GLU A 73 -8.44 -1.22 -17.37
C GLU A 73 -8.73 -2.68 -17.76
N THR A 74 -8.30 -3.65 -16.93
CA THR A 74 -8.51 -5.08 -17.20
C THR A 74 -9.97 -5.48 -16.93
N PRO A 75 -10.77 -5.83 -17.96
CA PRO A 75 -12.20 -6.09 -17.79
C PRO A 75 -12.51 -7.32 -16.94
N SER A 76 -11.65 -8.35 -16.97
CA SER A 76 -11.83 -9.57 -16.18
C SER A 76 -11.77 -9.34 -14.66
N ARG A 77 -11.29 -8.16 -14.23
CA ARG A 77 -11.26 -7.76 -12.81
C ARG A 77 -12.55 -7.08 -12.34
N SER A 78 -13.44 -6.70 -13.25
CA SER A 78 -14.73 -6.07 -12.92
C SER A 78 -15.78 -7.13 -12.57
N ASN A 79 -15.53 -7.89 -11.50
CA ASN A 79 -16.31 -9.07 -11.11
C ASN A 79 -17.23 -8.82 -9.90
N GLY A 80 -17.40 -7.57 -9.46
CA GLY A 80 -18.20 -7.19 -8.30
C GLY A 80 -17.44 -7.20 -6.97
N THR A 81 -16.17 -7.63 -6.94
CA THR A 81 -15.33 -7.60 -5.73
C THR A 81 -14.34 -6.44 -5.75
N LEU A 82 -14.17 -5.77 -4.60
CA LEU A 82 -13.26 -4.65 -4.43
C LEU A 82 -12.42 -4.82 -3.16
N CYS A 83 -11.10 -4.83 -3.30
CA CYS A 83 -10.15 -4.94 -2.18
C CYS A 83 -9.58 -3.57 -1.80
N VAL A 84 -9.79 -3.16 -0.55
CA VAL A 84 -9.34 -1.88 -0.01
C VAL A 84 -8.05 -2.09 0.77
N VAL A 85 -6.99 -1.41 0.37
CA VAL A 85 -5.65 -1.49 1.01
C VAL A 85 -5.17 -0.12 1.46
N GLU A 86 -4.23 -0.07 2.40
CA GLU A 86 -3.65 1.19 2.87
C GLU A 86 -2.66 1.78 1.87
N SER A 87 -1.82 0.96 1.24
CA SER A 87 -0.72 1.43 0.41
C SER A 87 -0.57 0.69 -0.93
N PRO A 88 0.13 1.28 -1.92
CA PRO A 88 0.49 0.58 -3.15
C PRO A 88 1.38 -0.65 -2.91
N SER A 89 2.17 -0.67 -1.84
CA SER A 89 2.95 -1.84 -1.44
C SER A 89 2.06 -3.00 -1.00
N ASP A 90 0.96 -2.73 -0.30
CA ASP A 90 0.01 -3.76 0.12
C ASP A 90 -0.71 -4.36 -1.09
N LEU A 91 -1.10 -3.52 -2.05
CA LEU A 91 -1.64 -3.97 -3.34
C LEU A 91 -0.65 -4.89 -4.05
N LEU A 92 0.63 -4.50 -4.12
CA LEU A 92 1.66 -5.32 -4.76
C LEU A 92 1.84 -6.67 -4.07
N ALA A 93 1.80 -6.69 -2.73
CA ALA A 93 1.90 -7.94 -1.96
C ALA A 93 0.74 -8.90 -2.27
N ILE A 94 -0.49 -8.40 -2.38
CA ILE A 94 -1.67 -9.21 -2.73
C ILE A 94 -1.58 -9.69 -4.18
N GLU A 95 -1.16 -8.84 -5.12
CA GLU A 95 -0.96 -9.25 -6.52
C GLU A 95 0.10 -10.34 -6.66
N GLN A 96 1.18 -10.27 -5.89
CA GLN A 96 2.23 -11.29 -5.88
C GLN A 96 1.77 -12.63 -5.29
N ALA A 97 0.83 -12.61 -4.34
CA ALA A 97 0.21 -13.83 -3.82
C ALA A 97 -0.62 -14.56 -4.89
N GLY A 98 -1.18 -13.83 -5.85
CA GLY A 98 -1.72 -14.37 -7.10
C GLY A 98 -3.16 -14.88 -7.07
N ASP A 99 -3.78 -15.02 -5.89
CA ASP A 99 -5.13 -15.58 -5.73
C ASP A 99 -6.24 -14.56 -6.01
N TYR A 100 -6.02 -13.28 -5.70
CA TYR A 100 -7.04 -12.24 -5.90
C TYR A 100 -7.11 -11.77 -7.35
N LYS A 101 -8.33 -11.70 -7.90
CA LYS A 101 -8.60 -11.30 -9.30
C LYS A 101 -9.58 -10.14 -9.42
N GLY A 102 -9.99 -9.51 -8.31
CA GLY A 102 -10.91 -8.38 -8.32
C GLY A 102 -10.21 -7.02 -8.54
N GLY A 103 -10.97 -5.96 -8.31
CA GLY A 103 -10.48 -4.58 -8.33
C GLY A 103 -9.86 -4.16 -7.00
N TYR A 104 -9.10 -3.08 -6.99
CA TYR A 104 -8.53 -2.51 -5.76
C TYR A 104 -9.00 -1.08 -5.51
N PHE A 105 -8.85 -0.62 -4.27
CA PHE A 105 -8.84 0.78 -3.89
C PHE A 105 -7.70 1.03 -2.89
N VAL A 106 -6.88 2.05 -3.11
CA VAL A 106 -5.69 2.35 -2.29
C VAL A 106 -5.92 3.63 -1.50
N LEU A 107 -6.09 3.52 -0.19
CA LEU A 107 -6.40 4.64 0.71
C LEU A 107 -5.26 5.66 0.83
N MET A 108 -4.02 5.27 0.54
CA MET A 108 -2.81 6.08 0.75
C MET A 108 -2.55 6.40 2.24
N GLY A 109 -2.87 5.45 3.10
CA GLY A 109 -2.70 5.54 4.56
C GLY A 109 -3.87 4.92 5.31
N HIS A 110 -3.98 5.32 6.58
CA HIS A 110 -5.03 4.94 7.51
C HIS A 110 -5.44 6.17 8.34
N LEU A 111 -6.57 6.07 9.04
CA LEU A 111 -7.01 7.09 9.99
C LEU A 111 -6.03 7.17 11.16
N SER A 112 -5.52 8.37 11.43
CA SER A 112 -4.67 8.64 12.59
C SER A 112 -5.06 9.98 13.21
N PRO A 113 -5.92 9.98 14.25
CA PRO A 113 -6.27 11.20 14.98
C PRO A 113 -5.06 11.89 15.61
N ILE A 114 -4.01 11.13 15.95
CA ILE A 114 -2.78 11.64 16.56
C ILE A 114 -1.98 12.46 15.54
N ASP A 115 -1.91 11.99 14.29
CA ASP A 115 -1.21 12.66 13.19
C ASP A 115 -2.10 13.65 12.43
N GLY A 116 -3.37 13.80 12.84
CA GLY A 116 -4.34 14.67 12.17
C GLY A 116 -4.79 14.16 10.80
N VAL A 117 -4.68 12.85 10.55
CA VAL A 117 -5.10 12.20 9.29
C VAL A 117 -6.54 11.71 9.43
N GLY A 118 -7.45 12.35 8.71
CA GLY A 118 -8.87 12.03 8.69
C GLY A 118 -9.31 11.26 7.43
N PRO A 119 -10.63 11.03 7.29
CA PRO A 119 -11.20 10.26 6.17
C PRO A 119 -11.02 10.89 4.79
N GLU A 120 -10.95 12.22 4.71
CA GLU A 120 -10.77 12.95 3.46
C GLU A 120 -9.36 12.74 2.91
N GLU A 121 -8.36 12.78 3.79
CA GLU A 121 -6.94 12.62 3.45
C GLU A 121 -6.66 11.23 2.85
N ILE A 122 -7.33 10.20 3.37
CA ILE A 122 -7.20 8.81 2.90
C ILE A 122 -8.24 8.43 1.82
N GLY A 123 -8.99 9.41 1.30
CA GLY A 123 -9.89 9.21 0.16
C GLY A 123 -11.10 8.32 0.41
N VAL A 124 -11.60 8.22 1.65
CA VAL A 124 -12.78 7.36 1.96
C VAL A 124 -14.00 7.77 1.16
N GLU A 125 -14.28 9.06 0.99
CA GLU A 125 -15.45 9.50 0.22
C GLU A 125 -15.38 9.02 -1.25
N ARG A 126 -14.19 9.01 -1.85
CA ARG A 126 -13.99 8.46 -3.20
C ARG A 126 -14.24 6.95 -3.27
N LEU A 127 -13.89 6.22 -2.21
CA LEU A 127 -14.20 4.80 -2.10
C LEU A 127 -15.72 4.58 -2.04
N LEU A 128 -16.42 5.32 -1.19
CA LEU A 128 -17.87 5.20 -1.02
C LEU A 128 -18.62 5.53 -2.33
N ASP A 129 -18.20 6.57 -3.03
CA ASP A 129 -18.72 6.94 -4.34
C ASP A 129 -18.51 5.84 -5.38
N ARG A 130 -17.32 5.24 -5.39
CA ARG A 130 -17.00 4.16 -6.30
C ARG A 130 -17.85 2.92 -6.04
N VAL A 131 -17.96 2.53 -4.77
CA VAL A 131 -18.79 1.40 -4.32
C VAL A 131 -20.23 1.55 -4.81
N ASN A 132 -20.79 2.77 -4.68
CA ASN A 132 -22.12 3.11 -5.17
C ASN A 132 -22.26 3.02 -6.69
N ARG A 133 -21.29 3.58 -7.42
CA ARG A 133 -21.35 3.69 -8.88
C ARG A 133 -21.16 2.34 -9.59
N GLU A 134 -20.28 1.50 -9.06
CA GLU A 134 -19.83 0.27 -9.72
C GLU A 134 -20.60 -0.99 -9.30
N GLY A 135 -21.57 -0.88 -8.38
CA GLY A 135 -22.40 -2.01 -7.95
C GLY A 135 -21.59 -3.12 -7.28
N VAL A 136 -20.67 -2.73 -6.39
CA VAL A 136 -19.80 -3.67 -5.67
C VAL A 136 -20.64 -4.60 -4.80
N THR A 137 -20.50 -5.91 -4.98
CA THR A 137 -21.20 -6.95 -4.21
C THR A 137 -20.41 -7.40 -2.99
N GLU A 138 -19.07 -7.33 -3.06
CA GLU A 138 -18.19 -7.62 -1.94
C GLU A 138 -17.09 -6.55 -1.78
N LEU A 139 -16.96 -6.01 -0.57
CA LEU A 139 -15.88 -5.12 -0.18
C LEU A 139 -14.96 -5.84 0.81
N ILE A 140 -13.73 -6.13 0.37
CA ILE A 140 -12.71 -6.77 1.19
C ILE A 140 -11.85 -5.68 1.83
N LEU A 141 -11.90 -5.55 3.15
CA LEU A 141 -11.05 -4.64 3.91
C LEU A 141 -9.72 -5.34 4.21
N ALA A 142 -8.69 -4.93 3.49
CA ALA A 142 -7.31 -5.41 3.58
C ALA A 142 -6.38 -4.30 4.13
N THR A 143 -6.87 -3.49 5.07
CA THR A 143 -6.03 -2.61 5.88
C THR A 143 -5.08 -3.42 6.76
N ASN A 144 -4.00 -2.81 7.21
CA ASN A 144 -3.01 -3.46 8.05
C ASN A 144 -3.61 -3.85 9.40
N PRO A 145 -3.17 -4.95 10.02
CA PRO A 145 -3.67 -5.41 11.32
C PRO A 145 -3.07 -4.60 12.48
N THR A 146 -3.12 -3.26 12.38
CA THR A 146 -2.72 -2.30 13.43
C THR A 146 -3.96 -1.65 14.06
N VAL A 147 -3.79 -0.90 15.14
CA VAL A 147 -4.91 -0.20 15.79
C VAL A 147 -5.58 0.76 14.81
N GLU A 148 -4.78 1.52 14.06
CA GLU A 148 -5.23 2.49 13.06
C GLU A 148 -5.87 1.80 11.86
N GLY A 149 -5.30 0.69 11.39
CA GLY A 149 -5.85 -0.08 10.27
C GLY A 149 -7.18 -0.75 10.61
N GLU A 150 -7.33 -1.26 11.84
CA GLU A 150 -8.60 -1.80 12.36
C GLU A 150 -9.65 -0.68 12.54
N ALA A 151 -9.26 0.46 13.11
CA ALA A 151 -10.15 1.62 13.23
C ALA A 151 -10.62 2.11 11.85
N THR A 152 -9.73 2.12 10.86
CA THR A 152 -10.05 2.49 9.47
C THR A 152 -11.01 1.49 8.83
N ALA A 153 -10.79 0.19 9.02
CA ALA A 153 -11.69 -0.86 8.52
C ALA A 153 -13.09 -0.72 9.12
N HIS A 154 -13.19 -0.57 10.44
CA HIS A 154 -14.47 -0.37 11.12
C HIS A 154 -15.17 0.91 10.66
N TYR A 155 -14.44 2.02 10.53
CA TYR A 155 -14.99 3.27 10.03
C TYR A 155 -15.60 3.11 8.62
N ILE A 156 -14.91 2.44 7.71
CA ILE A 156 -15.42 2.18 6.35
C ILE A 156 -16.65 1.28 6.40
N ALA A 157 -16.63 0.24 7.22
CA ALA A 157 -17.77 -0.67 7.38
C ALA A 157 -19.01 0.06 7.91
N ASP A 158 -18.86 0.88 8.95
CA ASP A 158 -19.96 1.66 9.54
C ASP A 158 -20.56 2.66 8.54
N ARG A 159 -19.73 3.27 7.67
CA ARG A 159 -20.20 4.20 6.62
C ARG A 159 -21.00 3.52 5.51
N LEU A 160 -20.87 2.20 5.39
CA LEU A 160 -21.58 1.36 4.42
C LEU A 160 -22.70 0.55 5.06
N ASP A 161 -22.97 0.74 6.36
CA ASP A 161 -24.04 0.03 7.06
C ASP A 161 -25.42 0.30 6.43
N GLY A 162 -26.27 -0.73 6.44
CA GLY A 162 -27.58 -0.71 5.79
C GLY A 162 -27.57 -0.85 4.25
N ARG A 163 -26.41 -1.05 3.62
CA ARG A 163 -26.31 -1.35 2.18
C ARG A 163 -26.25 -2.87 1.94
N GLU A 164 -26.76 -3.31 0.79
CA GLU A 164 -26.69 -4.72 0.37
C GLU A 164 -25.30 -5.07 -0.20
N ILE A 165 -24.26 -4.95 0.63
CA ILE A 165 -22.86 -5.24 0.26
C ILE A 165 -22.26 -6.17 1.30
N LEU A 166 -21.64 -7.26 0.87
CA LEU A 166 -20.89 -8.13 1.75
C LEU A 166 -19.57 -7.46 2.10
N ILE A 167 -19.38 -7.07 3.37
CA ILE A 167 -18.11 -6.52 3.84
C ILE A 167 -17.33 -7.62 4.54
N THR A 168 -16.12 -7.90 4.05
CA THR A 168 -15.24 -8.93 4.62
C THR A 168 -13.94 -8.30 5.12
N ARG A 169 -13.31 -8.94 6.10
CA ARG A 169 -12.00 -8.56 6.64
C ARG A 169 -11.04 -9.72 6.41
N LEU A 170 -9.80 -9.41 6.04
CA LEU A 170 -8.76 -10.44 5.96
C LEU A 170 -8.62 -11.17 7.31
N ALA A 171 -8.36 -12.47 7.24
CA ALA A 171 -8.23 -13.28 8.43
C ALA A 171 -7.00 -12.88 9.25
N HIS A 172 -7.19 -12.69 10.55
CA HIS A 172 -6.11 -12.49 11.50
C HIS A 172 -5.67 -13.86 12.04
N GLY A 173 -4.37 -14.15 12.00
CA GLY A 173 -3.90 -15.45 12.44
C GLY A 173 -2.39 -15.64 12.43
N ILE A 174 -2.01 -16.88 12.69
CA ILE A 174 -0.61 -17.31 12.77
C ILE A 174 -0.05 -17.46 11.35
N PRO A 175 1.14 -16.90 11.05
CA PRO A 175 1.77 -17.07 9.75
C PRO A 175 2.14 -18.53 9.49
N VAL A 176 2.01 -18.98 8.24
CA VAL A 176 2.45 -20.32 7.83
C VAL A 176 3.95 -20.47 8.05
N GLY A 177 4.35 -21.60 8.65
CA GLY A 177 5.75 -21.86 9.00
C GLY A 177 6.20 -21.26 10.34
N GLY A 178 5.32 -20.55 11.06
CA GLY A 178 5.58 -20.11 12.43
C GLY A 178 5.37 -21.22 13.47
N GLU A 179 6.09 -21.15 14.59
CA GLU A 179 5.87 -22.03 15.75
C GLU A 179 5.11 -21.26 16.84
N LEU A 180 4.12 -21.91 17.48
CA LEU A 180 3.27 -21.28 18.50
C LEU A 180 4.05 -20.65 19.65
N GLY A 181 5.23 -21.19 20.00
CA GLY A 181 6.08 -20.68 21.07
C GLY A 181 6.69 -19.30 20.78
N TYR A 182 6.70 -18.85 19.52
CA TYR A 182 7.24 -17.55 19.09
C TYR A 182 6.16 -16.58 18.60
N VAL A 183 4.88 -16.95 18.68
CA VAL A 183 3.76 -16.08 18.32
C VAL A 183 3.37 -15.21 19.51
N ASP A 184 3.10 -13.93 19.27
CA ASP A 184 2.65 -13.01 20.31
C ASP A 184 1.22 -13.35 20.80
N GLY A 185 0.91 -12.96 22.03
CA GLY A 185 -0.37 -13.29 22.66
C GLY A 185 -1.59 -12.68 21.96
N PHE A 186 -1.44 -11.56 21.25
CA PHE A 186 -2.54 -10.91 20.54
C PHE A 186 -2.89 -11.70 19.28
N THR A 187 -1.90 -12.10 18.49
CA THR A 187 -2.07 -12.98 17.34
C THR A 187 -2.68 -14.33 17.74
N LEU A 188 -2.22 -14.94 18.84
CA LEU A 188 -2.83 -16.17 19.38
C LEU A 188 -4.30 -15.96 19.75
N THR A 189 -4.63 -14.85 20.41
CA THR A 189 -6.01 -14.52 20.78
C THR A 189 -6.91 -14.40 19.55
N HIS A 190 -6.44 -13.71 18.50
CA HIS A 190 -7.16 -13.61 17.23
C HIS A 190 -7.31 -14.98 16.56
N ALA A 191 -6.25 -15.78 16.50
CA ALA A 191 -6.29 -17.13 15.93
C ALA A 191 -7.30 -18.03 16.66
N PHE A 192 -7.37 -17.97 17.99
CA PHE A 192 -8.37 -18.72 18.76
C PHE A 192 -9.80 -18.26 18.47
N ARG A 193 -10.03 -16.95 18.36
CA ARG A 193 -11.36 -16.39 18.04
C ARG A 193 -11.80 -16.74 16.61
N GLY A 194 -10.87 -16.73 15.66
CA GLY A 194 -11.11 -17.01 14.24
C GLY A 194 -10.99 -18.47 13.82
N ARG A 195 -10.90 -19.42 14.77
CA ARG A 195 -10.71 -20.85 14.45
C ARG A 195 -11.89 -21.39 13.62
N LYS A 196 -11.56 -22.15 12.57
CA LYS A 196 -12.55 -22.78 11.69
C LYS A 196 -12.65 -24.28 12.00
N PRO A 197 -13.83 -24.90 11.87
CA PRO A 197 -13.96 -26.35 11.94
C PRO A 197 -13.14 -27.02 10.82
N LEU A 198 -12.55 -28.19 11.11
CA LEU A 198 -11.76 -28.94 10.12
C LEU A 198 -12.64 -29.85 9.24
N SER A 199 -13.82 -30.20 9.73
CA SER A 199 -14.85 -30.95 9.02
C SER A 199 -16.15 -30.18 9.15
N GLU A 200 -16.84 -29.93 8.03
CA GLU A 200 -18.21 -29.42 8.01
C GLU A 200 -19.17 -30.39 8.73
#